data_AF-A0A259ST01-F1
#
_entry.id   AF-A0A259ST01-F1
#
_cell.length_a   1.000
_cell.length_b   1.000
_cell.length_c   1.000
_cell.angle_alpha   90.00
_cell.angle_beta   90.00
_cell.angle_gamma   90.00
#
_symmetry.space_group_name_H-M   'P 1'
#
loop_
_entity.id
_entity.type
_entity.pdbx_description
1 polymer ?
#
loop_
_entity_poly.entity_id
_entity_poly.type
_entity_poly.pdbx_seq_one_letter_code
_entity_poly.pdbx_strand_id
1 'polypeptide(L)'
;FPIRLVADRTGAAPRPELVRCENADEEARVIADRILAVHADGVPLREQAVLMRTGSHSAMLEVELKVRDIPFVKFGGIGYLETAHVRDLLAAFRVVLNPADEIAWYRLLTRHRGLGKVSARRLAGILADQGIAGGSEAIAAAPPTARVGLATTLSLLGVVDAGSPVSELVEACHDAVSGLLEQHYPDWQRRASDVQEIAEAAGRQSDLRTFVGEQAIDPVTRAGDWAAQPHLDEDWVTLSTIHSAKGLEWSHVHLLRATDGAMPSDMALTSHAGLEEERRLFYVGLTRARDTLSVYAPATLPTHPTAFTARHVQAKPSRFLTSEALSRMTVVDARIAEPTRKDAAPGPRVSLGELDALFA
;
A
#
# COMPACT_ATOMS: atom_id res chain seq x y z
N PHE A 1 -3.20 34.76 14.02
CA PHE A 1 -2.69 35.47 12.82
C PHE A 1 -2.50 34.44 11.72
N PRO A 2 -3.21 34.53 10.57
CA PRO A 2 -2.94 33.63 9.46
C PRO A 2 -1.49 33.84 9.00
N ILE A 3 -0.74 32.75 8.85
CA ILE A 3 0.64 32.79 8.37
C ILE A 3 0.58 33.23 6.90
N ARG A 4 1.19 34.37 6.58
CA ARG A 4 1.32 34.84 5.21
C ARG A 4 2.62 34.31 4.63
N LEU A 5 2.52 33.40 3.67
CA LEU A 5 3.68 32.88 2.94
C LEU A 5 3.98 33.79 1.76
N VAL A 6 5.24 34.18 1.61
CA VAL A 6 5.75 34.99 0.49
C VAL A 6 6.93 34.25 -0.11
N ALA A 7 6.96 34.13 -1.44
CA ALA A 7 8.07 33.49 -2.14
C ALA A 7 9.33 34.36 -2.06
N ASP A 8 10.44 33.78 -1.62
CA ASP A 8 11.74 34.46 -1.52
C ASP A 8 12.51 34.44 -2.85
N ARG A 9 12.38 33.35 -3.62
CA ARG A 9 13.00 33.24 -4.95
C ARG A 9 12.33 34.20 -5.94
N THR A 10 13.07 35.19 -6.41
CA THR A 10 12.63 36.15 -7.42
C THR A 10 13.11 35.73 -8.81
N GLY A 11 12.19 35.47 -9.76
CA GLY A 11 12.54 35.12 -11.14
C GLY A 11 11.39 34.45 -11.89
N ALA A 12 11.51 34.34 -13.22
CA ALA A 12 10.60 33.54 -14.04
C ALA A 12 10.90 32.05 -13.83
N ALA A 13 10.19 31.42 -12.90
CA ALA A 13 10.25 29.97 -12.70
C ALA A 13 9.29 29.25 -13.66
N PRO A 14 9.60 28.01 -14.07
CA PRO A 14 8.66 27.18 -14.82
C PRO A 14 7.37 27.00 -14.02
N ARG A 15 6.23 27.09 -14.71
CA ARG A 15 4.93 26.83 -14.09
C ARG A 15 4.80 25.34 -13.77
N PRO A 16 4.14 24.96 -12.67
CA PRO A 16 3.81 23.56 -12.43
C PRO A 16 3.00 22.98 -13.59
N GLU A 17 3.19 21.70 -13.88
CA GLU A 17 2.53 21.03 -14.98
C GLU A 17 1.41 20.11 -14.49
N LEU A 18 0.25 20.15 -15.16
CA LEU A 18 -0.75 19.10 -15.07
C LEU A 18 -0.55 18.17 -16.27
N VAL A 19 -0.12 16.95 -16.01
CA VAL A 19 0.09 15.91 -17.01
C VAL A 19 -1.14 15.02 -17.05
N ARG A 20 -1.81 15.00 -18.20
CA ARG A 20 -2.94 14.10 -18.45
C ARG A 20 -2.44 12.83 -19.09
N CYS A 21 -2.78 11.71 -18.48
CA CYS A 21 -2.46 10.37 -18.97
C CYS A 21 -3.77 9.61 -19.20
N GLU A 22 -3.75 8.58 -20.03
CA GLU A 22 -4.90 7.74 -20.31
C GLU A 22 -5.13 6.78 -19.14
N ASN A 23 -4.07 6.16 -18.63
CA ASN A 23 -4.10 5.16 -17.57
C ASN A 23 -2.83 5.19 -16.70
N ALA A 24 -2.79 4.32 -15.69
CA ALA A 24 -1.66 4.20 -14.77
C ALA A 24 -0.37 3.71 -15.46
N ASP A 25 -0.47 2.93 -16.53
CA ASP A 25 0.70 2.46 -17.29
C ASP A 25 1.35 3.59 -18.08
N GLU A 26 0.55 4.46 -18.70
CA GLU A 26 1.04 5.65 -19.40
C GLU A 26 1.60 6.67 -18.39
N GLU A 27 0.96 6.84 -17.24
CA GLU A 27 1.50 7.64 -16.13
C GLU A 27 2.91 7.17 -15.73
N ALA A 28 3.09 5.86 -15.49
CA ALA A 28 4.38 5.28 -15.15
C ALA A 28 5.45 5.52 -16.23
N ARG A 29 5.12 5.28 -17.50
CA ARG A 29 6.01 5.50 -18.65
C ARG A 29 6.46 6.95 -18.75
N VAL A 30 5.51 7.90 -18.69
CA VAL A 30 5.80 9.34 -18.81
C VAL A 30 6.63 9.85 -17.63
N ILE A 31 6.41 9.33 -16.43
CA ILE A 31 7.25 9.65 -15.27
C ILE A 31 8.68 9.16 -15.50
N ALA A 32 8.86 7.90 -15.90
CA ALA A 32 10.19 7.36 -16.17
C ALA A 32 10.93 8.11 -17.29
N ASP A 33 10.24 8.48 -18.37
CA ASP A 33 10.80 9.31 -19.45
C ASP A 33 11.30 10.66 -18.93
N ARG A 34 10.51 11.32 -18.08
CA ARG A 34 10.86 12.63 -17.52
C ARG A 34 12.00 12.56 -16.51
N ILE A 35 12.04 11.52 -15.68
CA ILE A 35 13.15 11.27 -14.75
C ILE A 35 14.46 11.15 -15.52
N LEU A 36 14.46 10.35 -16.58
CA LEU A 36 15.64 10.15 -17.43
C LEU A 36 16.04 11.43 -18.18
N ALA A 37 15.07 12.21 -18.67
CA ALA A 37 15.35 13.48 -19.34
C ALA A 37 16.01 14.49 -18.38
N VAL A 38 15.46 14.65 -17.18
CA VAL A 38 16.03 15.52 -16.14
C VAL A 38 17.41 15.02 -15.70
N HIS A 39 17.61 13.71 -15.64
CA HIS A 39 18.91 13.13 -15.34
C HIS A 39 19.94 13.37 -16.46
N ALA A 40 19.54 13.25 -17.72
CA ALA A 40 20.37 13.54 -18.89
C ALA A 40 20.79 15.02 -18.95
N ASP A 41 19.98 15.93 -18.41
CA ASP A 41 20.31 17.35 -18.23
C ASP A 41 21.29 17.62 -17.06
N GLY A 42 21.75 16.57 -16.37
CA GLY A 42 22.80 16.63 -15.35
C GLY A 42 22.28 16.70 -13.91
N VAL A 43 20.98 16.55 -13.68
CA VAL A 43 20.42 16.52 -12.33
C VAL A 43 20.52 15.11 -11.73
N PRO A 44 21.12 14.93 -10.54
CA PRO A 44 21.19 13.63 -9.89
C PRO A 44 19.79 13.04 -9.64
N LEU A 45 19.65 11.72 -9.78
CA LEU A 45 18.39 11.01 -9.46
C LEU A 45 17.94 11.28 -8.03
N ARG A 46 18.88 11.43 -7.07
CA ARG A 46 18.57 11.72 -5.66
C ARG A 46 17.90 13.08 -5.41
N GLU A 47 18.00 14.01 -6.36
CA GLU A 47 17.32 15.32 -6.34
C GLU A 47 15.92 15.25 -6.99
N GLN A 48 15.47 14.04 -7.33
CA GLN A 48 14.18 13.77 -7.94
C GLN A 48 13.35 12.86 -7.03
N ALA A 49 12.06 13.19 -6.88
CA ALA A 49 11.14 12.39 -6.09
C ALA A 49 9.79 12.20 -6.74
N VAL A 50 9.19 11.07 -6.41
CA VAL A 50 7.89 10.65 -6.87
C VAL A 50 6.99 10.44 -5.66
N LEU A 51 5.98 11.30 -5.52
CA LEU A 51 5.10 11.35 -4.37
C LEU A 51 3.73 10.74 -4.68
N MET A 52 3.16 10.04 -3.70
CA MET A 52 1.88 9.35 -3.83
C MET A 52 1.04 9.44 -2.56
N ARG A 53 -0.29 9.29 -2.69
CA ARG A 53 -1.18 9.24 -1.51
C ARG A 53 -0.96 7.97 -0.68
N THR A 54 -0.86 6.83 -1.36
CA THR A 54 -0.79 5.48 -0.78
C THR A 54 0.29 4.69 -1.50
N GLY A 55 1.04 3.86 -0.77
CA GLY A 55 2.18 3.11 -1.32
C GLY A 55 1.85 2.14 -2.44
N SER A 56 0.60 1.68 -2.56
CA SER A 56 0.14 0.83 -3.67
C SER A 56 0.04 1.58 -5.00
N HIS A 57 0.01 2.92 -5.00
CA HIS A 57 -0.11 3.72 -6.22
C HIS A 57 1.14 3.67 -7.09
N SER A 58 2.32 3.35 -6.53
CA SER A 58 3.56 3.25 -7.29
C SER A 58 3.80 1.90 -7.95
N ALA A 59 2.93 0.91 -7.79
CA ALA A 59 3.20 -0.47 -8.25
C ALA A 59 3.61 -0.54 -9.74
N MET A 60 2.88 0.14 -10.63
CA MET A 60 3.21 0.16 -12.07
C MET A 60 4.49 0.94 -12.36
N LEU A 61 4.75 2.00 -11.59
CA LEU A 61 5.98 2.77 -11.73
C LEU A 61 7.20 1.96 -11.28
N GLU A 62 7.10 1.20 -10.20
CA GLU A 62 8.20 0.34 -9.73
C GLU A 62 8.61 -0.68 -10.79
N VAL A 63 7.62 -1.27 -11.47
CA VAL A 63 7.87 -2.16 -12.62
C VAL A 63 8.58 -1.41 -13.75
N GLU A 64 8.06 -0.25 -14.15
CA GLU A 64 8.61 0.53 -15.25
C GLU A 64 10.04 1.01 -14.98
N LEU A 65 10.32 1.52 -13.77
CA LEU A 65 11.66 1.95 -13.38
C LEU A 65 12.65 0.79 -13.42
N LYS A 66 12.24 -0.41 -13.00
CA LYS A 66 13.09 -1.60 -13.07
C LYS A 66 13.33 -2.07 -14.49
N VAL A 67 12.30 -2.11 -15.34
CA VAL A 67 12.46 -2.51 -16.76
C VAL A 67 13.47 -1.61 -17.47
N ARG A 68 13.64 -0.38 -16.99
CA ARG A 68 14.57 0.62 -17.54
C ARG A 68 15.88 0.77 -16.74
N ASP A 69 16.12 -0.11 -15.77
CA ASP A 69 17.29 -0.05 -14.88
C ASP A 69 17.52 1.32 -14.21
N ILE A 70 16.43 2.01 -13.83
CA ILE A 70 16.49 3.28 -13.08
C ILE A 70 16.54 2.95 -11.58
N PRO A 71 17.64 3.27 -10.86
CA PRO A 71 17.74 3.00 -9.43
C PRO A 71 16.72 3.81 -8.65
N PHE A 72 16.04 3.18 -7.68
CA PHE A 72 15.06 3.87 -6.86
C PHE A 72 14.97 3.29 -5.44
N VAL A 73 14.53 4.13 -4.50
CA VAL A 73 14.26 3.74 -3.11
C VAL A 73 12.86 4.21 -2.73
N LYS A 74 12.06 3.29 -2.17
CA LYS A 74 10.68 3.55 -1.77
C LYS A 74 10.56 3.77 -0.25
N PHE A 75 10.11 4.96 0.13
CA PHE A 75 9.85 5.38 1.50
C PHE A 75 8.36 5.49 1.77
N GLY A 76 7.86 4.90 2.85
CA GLY A 76 6.47 5.14 3.26
C GLY A 76 5.41 4.46 2.42
N GLY A 77 5.75 3.47 1.62
CA GLY A 77 4.79 2.52 1.03
C GLY A 77 4.92 1.10 1.58
N ILE A 78 5.60 0.95 2.73
CA ILE A 78 5.98 -0.32 3.37
C ILE A 78 5.81 -0.15 4.89
N GLY A 79 4.65 0.33 5.33
CA GLY A 79 4.31 0.43 6.76
C GLY A 79 3.09 -0.42 7.15
N TYR A 80 2.40 -0.99 6.18
CA TYR A 80 1.14 -1.70 6.38
C TYR A 80 1.36 -3.09 7.01
N LEU A 81 2.27 -3.87 6.42
CA LEU A 81 2.71 -5.18 6.92
C LEU A 81 3.54 -5.09 8.21
N GLU A 82 4.09 -3.91 8.50
CA GLU A 82 4.89 -3.65 9.69
C GLU A 82 4.10 -3.12 10.89
N THR A 83 2.83 -2.76 10.66
CA THR A 83 1.97 -2.29 11.74
C THR A 83 1.87 -3.33 12.84
N ALA A 84 1.65 -2.86 14.07
CA ALA A 84 1.56 -3.75 15.22
C ALA A 84 0.47 -4.83 15.03
N HIS A 85 -0.69 -4.46 14.46
CA HIS A 85 -1.84 -5.34 14.25
C HIS A 85 -1.65 -6.31 13.07
N VAL A 86 -1.08 -5.88 11.94
CA VAL A 86 -0.81 -6.82 10.83
C VAL A 86 0.27 -7.82 11.22
N ARG A 87 1.33 -7.39 11.92
CA ARG A 87 2.32 -8.34 12.40
C ARG A 87 1.78 -9.26 13.52
N ASP A 88 0.70 -8.88 14.22
CA ASP A 88 -0.02 -9.80 15.13
C ASP A 88 -0.73 -10.89 14.31
N LEU A 89 -1.35 -10.54 13.17
CA LEU A 89 -1.90 -11.52 12.21
C LEU A 89 -0.82 -12.43 11.60
N LEU A 90 0.32 -11.89 11.18
CA LEU A 90 1.43 -12.70 10.68
C LEU A 90 1.98 -13.66 11.73
N ALA A 91 1.96 -13.29 13.01
CA ALA A 91 2.31 -14.20 14.09
C ALA A 91 1.28 -15.32 14.25
N ALA A 92 -0.03 -15.04 14.06
CA ALA A 92 -1.06 -16.08 14.02
C ALA A 92 -0.81 -17.08 12.88
N PHE A 93 -0.50 -16.60 11.67
CA PHE A 93 -0.14 -17.50 10.57
C PHE A 93 1.08 -18.36 10.90
N ARG A 94 2.13 -17.75 11.48
CA ARG A 94 3.36 -18.47 11.84
C ARG A 94 3.11 -19.57 12.88
N VAL A 95 2.29 -19.33 13.90
CA VAL A 95 2.05 -20.37 14.92
C VAL A 95 1.22 -21.54 14.41
N VAL A 96 0.28 -21.29 13.48
CA VAL A 96 -0.50 -22.39 12.88
C VAL A 96 0.35 -23.19 11.89
N LEU A 97 1.25 -22.52 11.15
CA LEU A 97 2.17 -23.18 10.21
C LEU A 97 3.33 -23.89 10.92
N ASN A 98 3.82 -23.32 12.02
CA ASN A 98 4.92 -23.82 12.84
C ASN A 98 4.63 -23.56 14.33
N PRO A 99 4.02 -24.52 15.04
CA PRO A 99 3.74 -24.40 16.47
C PRO A 99 4.99 -24.18 17.33
N ALA A 100 6.18 -24.57 16.86
CA ALA A 100 7.45 -24.36 17.59
C ALA A 100 7.97 -22.92 17.56
N ASP A 101 7.27 -22.00 16.91
CA ASP A 101 7.67 -20.60 16.79
C ASP A 101 7.41 -19.80 18.09
N GLU A 102 8.33 -19.91 19.04
CA GLU A 102 8.23 -19.25 20.34
C GLU A 102 8.10 -17.71 20.23
N ILE A 103 8.74 -17.10 19.23
CA ILE A 103 8.70 -15.64 19.02
C ILE A 103 7.29 -15.21 18.58
N ALA A 104 6.67 -15.97 17.67
CA ALA A 104 5.30 -15.70 17.22
C ALA A 104 4.30 -15.92 18.36
N TRP A 105 4.44 -17.00 19.14
CA TRP A 105 3.63 -17.21 20.34
C TRP A 105 3.77 -16.08 21.35
N TYR A 106 5.01 -15.71 21.71
CA TYR A 106 5.28 -14.63 22.65
C TYR A 106 4.58 -13.33 22.23
N ARG A 107 4.62 -13.01 20.93
CA ARG A 107 3.94 -11.83 20.40
C ARG A 107 2.43 -11.87 20.65
N LEU A 108 1.74 -12.93 20.20
CA LEU A 108 0.29 -13.08 20.38
C LEU A 108 -0.09 -13.03 21.86
N LEU A 109 0.67 -13.73 22.71
CA LEU A 109 0.43 -13.80 24.15
C LEU A 109 0.52 -12.43 24.82
N THR A 110 1.41 -11.54 24.39
CA THR A 110 1.51 -10.17 24.93
C THR A 110 0.33 -9.26 24.58
N ARG A 111 -0.59 -9.69 23.71
CA ARG A 111 -1.82 -8.94 23.39
C ARG A 111 -2.97 -9.21 24.34
N HIS A 112 -2.96 -10.35 25.03
CA HIS A 112 -3.99 -10.65 26.02
C HIS A 112 -3.91 -9.72 27.23
N ARG A 113 -5.07 -9.23 27.66
CA ARG A 113 -5.20 -8.47 28.90
C ARG A 113 -4.76 -9.32 30.09
N GLY A 114 -3.81 -8.80 30.88
CA GLY A 114 -3.29 -9.49 32.07
C GLY A 114 -2.12 -10.45 31.81
N LEU A 115 -1.64 -10.59 30.57
CA LEU A 115 -0.36 -11.28 30.28
C LEU A 115 0.78 -10.28 30.13
N GLY A 116 1.64 -10.20 31.14
CA GLY A 116 2.90 -9.46 31.08
C GLY A 116 4.02 -10.26 30.37
N LYS A 117 5.14 -9.60 30.07
CA LYS A 117 6.28 -10.19 29.34
C LYS A 117 6.78 -11.51 29.94
N VAL A 118 6.83 -11.62 31.27
CA VAL A 118 7.34 -12.83 31.96
C VAL A 118 6.38 -14.01 31.78
N SER A 119 5.08 -13.80 32.03
CA SER A 119 4.07 -14.83 31.82
C SER A 119 3.98 -15.23 30.35
N ALA A 120 4.00 -14.26 29.42
CA ALA A 120 3.98 -14.53 27.99
C ALA A 120 5.16 -15.40 27.53
N ARG A 121 6.39 -15.16 28.01
CA ARG A 121 7.55 -16.03 27.68
C ARG A 121 7.36 -17.45 28.19
N ARG A 122 6.93 -17.61 29.45
CA ARG A 122 6.71 -18.94 30.01
C ARG A 122 5.66 -19.73 29.22
N LEU A 123 4.54 -19.08 28.88
CA LEU A 123 3.47 -19.70 28.12
C LEU A 123 3.89 -19.99 26.67
N ALA A 124 4.68 -19.11 26.05
CA ALA A 124 5.23 -19.33 24.73
C ALA A 124 6.11 -20.59 24.68
N GLY A 125 6.94 -20.83 25.71
CA GLY A 125 7.74 -22.06 25.80
C GLY A 125 6.89 -23.33 25.88
N ILE A 126 5.81 -23.34 26.67
CA ILE A 126 4.88 -24.49 26.76
C ILE A 126 4.24 -24.77 25.39
N LEU A 127 3.75 -23.72 24.72
CA LEU A 127 3.09 -23.85 23.41
C LEU A 127 4.08 -24.14 22.28
N ALA A 128 5.33 -23.71 22.37
CA ALA A 128 6.37 -24.04 21.40
C ALA A 128 6.79 -25.52 21.47
N ASP A 129 6.81 -26.10 22.67
CA ASP A 129 7.17 -27.50 22.88
C ASP A 129 6.02 -28.44 22.52
N GLN A 130 4.78 -28.11 22.92
CA GLN A 130 3.63 -29.01 22.84
C GLN A 130 2.59 -28.60 21.78
N GLY A 131 2.77 -27.45 21.12
CA GLY A 131 1.77 -26.87 20.24
C GLY A 131 0.46 -26.53 20.97
N ILE A 132 -0.64 -26.49 20.21
CA ILE A 132 -1.99 -26.23 20.75
C ILE A 132 -2.44 -27.32 21.73
N ALA A 133 -1.89 -28.55 21.63
CA ALA A 133 -2.17 -29.63 22.57
C ALA A 133 -1.74 -29.29 24.01
N GLY A 134 -0.69 -28.48 24.18
CA GLY A 134 -0.26 -27.92 25.47
C GLY A 134 -1.17 -26.80 26.00
N GLY A 135 -2.27 -26.48 25.31
CA GLY A 135 -3.16 -25.38 25.65
C GLY A 135 -3.76 -25.48 27.05
N SER A 136 -4.11 -26.69 27.51
CA SER A 136 -4.66 -26.90 28.86
C SER A 136 -3.66 -26.54 29.96
N GLU A 137 -2.38 -26.91 29.78
CA GLU A 137 -1.28 -26.56 30.67
C GLU A 137 -1.01 -25.04 30.63
N ALA A 138 -0.96 -24.46 29.43
CA ALA A 138 -0.76 -23.02 29.25
C ALA A 138 -1.88 -22.20 29.92
N ILE A 139 -3.14 -22.61 29.80
CA ILE A 139 -4.29 -21.95 30.45
C ILE A 139 -4.18 -22.08 31.99
N ALA A 140 -3.81 -23.26 32.50
CA ALA A 140 -3.64 -23.46 33.94
C ALA A 140 -2.51 -22.58 34.51
N ALA A 141 -1.41 -22.44 33.77
CA ALA A 141 -0.26 -21.62 34.14
C ALA A 141 -0.50 -20.10 33.96
N ALA A 142 -1.52 -19.69 33.20
CA ALA A 142 -1.85 -18.29 32.99
C ALA A 142 -2.52 -17.65 34.23
N PRO A 143 -2.32 -16.33 34.44
CA PRO A 143 -3.04 -15.56 35.46
C PRO A 143 -4.56 -15.70 35.28
N PRO A 144 -5.35 -15.78 36.38
CA PRO A 144 -6.81 -16.00 36.30
C PRO A 144 -7.54 -15.04 35.35
N THR A 145 -7.11 -13.78 35.30
CA THR A 145 -7.69 -12.73 34.46
C THR A 145 -7.48 -12.94 32.96
N ALA A 146 -6.48 -13.73 32.55
CA ALA A 146 -6.14 -13.98 31.15
C ALA A 146 -6.66 -15.33 30.63
N ARG A 147 -7.10 -16.24 31.52
CA ARG A 147 -7.45 -17.63 31.17
C ARG A 147 -8.56 -17.75 30.13
N VAL A 148 -9.62 -16.95 30.27
CA VAL A 148 -10.77 -16.99 29.35
C VAL A 148 -10.34 -16.54 27.96
N GLY A 149 -9.68 -15.38 27.85
CA GLY A 149 -9.21 -14.88 26.56
C GLY A 149 -8.21 -15.81 25.89
N LEU A 150 -7.26 -16.36 26.67
CA LEU A 150 -6.30 -17.35 26.17
C LEU A 150 -6.99 -18.62 25.67
N ALA A 151 -7.97 -19.15 26.42
CA ALA A 151 -8.75 -20.31 26.00
C ALA A 151 -9.48 -20.05 24.68
N THR A 152 -10.12 -18.90 24.52
CA THR A 152 -10.79 -18.52 23.26
C THR A 152 -9.82 -18.49 22.08
N THR A 153 -8.66 -17.82 22.21
CA THR A 153 -7.66 -17.76 21.14
C THR A 153 -7.12 -19.14 20.78
N LEU A 154 -6.81 -19.98 21.77
CA LEU A 154 -6.32 -21.34 21.51
C LEU A 154 -7.39 -22.23 20.88
N SER A 155 -8.66 -22.08 21.24
CA SER A 155 -9.76 -22.79 20.60
C SER A 155 -9.93 -22.41 19.14
N LEU A 156 -9.85 -21.11 18.81
CA LEU A 156 -9.94 -20.64 17.42
C LEU A 156 -8.79 -21.15 16.56
N LEU A 157 -7.55 -21.05 17.05
CA LEU A 157 -6.39 -21.55 16.31
C LEU A 157 -6.35 -23.10 16.25
N GLY A 158 -6.98 -23.78 17.20
CA GLY A 158 -6.98 -25.24 17.32
C GLY A 158 -7.95 -25.98 16.40
N VAL A 159 -8.78 -25.26 15.64
CA VAL A 159 -9.68 -25.88 14.66
C VAL A 159 -8.97 -26.22 13.34
N VAL A 160 -7.77 -25.68 13.14
CA VAL A 160 -6.97 -25.85 11.92
C VAL A 160 -5.59 -26.44 12.25
N ASP A 161 -4.99 -27.08 11.26
CA ASP A 161 -3.59 -27.50 11.28
C ASP A 161 -2.86 -27.01 10.02
N ALA A 162 -1.54 -27.20 9.98
CA ALA A 162 -0.72 -26.69 8.89
C ALA A 162 -0.97 -27.33 7.51
N GLY A 163 -1.86 -28.33 7.43
CA GLY A 163 -2.37 -28.96 6.21
C GLY A 163 -3.82 -28.57 5.85
N SER A 164 -4.51 -27.79 6.69
CA SER A 164 -5.83 -27.23 6.37
C SER A 164 -5.79 -26.30 5.14
N PRO A 165 -6.93 -26.11 4.44
CA PRO A 165 -7.03 -25.14 3.34
C PRO A 165 -6.64 -23.73 3.77
N VAL A 166 -5.99 -22.97 2.86
CA VAL A 166 -5.51 -21.59 3.14
C VAL A 166 -6.63 -20.68 3.62
N SER A 167 -7.84 -20.80 3.06
CA SER A 167 -8.99 -20.02 3.50
C SER A 167 -9.36 -20.27 4.96
N GLU A 168 -9.36 -21.54 5.40
CA GLU A 168 -9.68 -21.91 6.78
C GLU A 168 -8.58 -21.47 7.75
N LEU A 169 -7.32 -21.63 7.35
CA LEU A 169 -6.16 -21.13 8.11
C LEU A 169 -6.25 -19.62 8.35
N VAL A 170 -6.55 -18.88 7.30
CA VAL A 170 -6.64 -17.42 7.32
C VAL A 170 -7.81 -16.96 8.19
N GLU A 171 -8.98 -17.58 8.04
CA GLU A 171 -10.18 -17.26 8.82
C GLU A 171 -9.96 -17.50 10.32
N ALA A 172 -9.41 -18.67 10.70
CA ALA A 172 -9.11 -18.99 12.10
C ALA A 172 -8.12 -17.98 12.73
N CYS A 173 -7.10 -17.57 11.97
CA CYS A 173 -6.12 -16.58 12.41
C CYS A 173 -6.71 -15.17 12.50
N HIS A 174 -7.53 -14.77 11.53
CA HIS A 174 -8.22 -13.50 11.50
C HIS A 174 -9.12 -13.33 12.73
N ASP A 175 -9.94 -14.34 13.03
CA ASP A 175 -10.88 -14.29 14.14
C ASP A 175 -10.16 -14.27 15.50
N ALA A 176 -9.11 -15.07 15.63
CA ALA A 176 -8.26 -15.09 16.82
C ALA A 176 -7.63 -13.70 17.09
N VAL A 177 -7.17 -13.01 16.03
CA VAL A 177 -6.54 -11.69 16.15
C VAL A 177 -7.58 -10.59 16.36
N SER A 178 -8.74 -10.68 15.72
CA SER A 178 -9.82 -9.71 15.87
C SER A 178 -10.24 -9.54 17.33
N GLY A 179 -10.39 -10.65 18.07
CA GLY A 179 -10.67 -10.61 19.51
C GLY A 179 -9.55 -9.97 20.33
N LEU A 180 -8.29 -10.11 19.91
CA LEU A 180 -7.14 -9.47 20.56
C LEU A 180 -7.07 -7.97 20.25
N LEU A 181 -7.49 -7.56 19.05
CA LEU A 181 -7.46 -6.15 18.66
C LEU A 181 -8.36 -5.30 19.55
N GLU A 182 -9.61 -5.74 19.73
CA GLU A 182 -10.61 -5.06 20.55
C GLU A 182 -10.15 -4.88 22.00
N GLN A 183 -9.39 -5.85 22.53
CA GLN A 183 -8.91 -5.84 23.90
C GLN A 183 -7.64 -4.99 24.10
N HIS A 184 -6.80 -4.87 23.07
CA HIS A 184 -5.44 -4.31 23.18
C HIS A 184 -5.30 -2.89 22.62
N TYR A 185 -6.09 -2.52 21.61
CA TYR A 185 -5.92 -1.25 20.88
C TYR A 185 -7.14 -0.32 21.06
N PRO A 186 -6.94 0.95 21.47
CA PRO A 186 -8.04 1.92 21.57
C PRO A 186 -8.70 2.26 20.22
N ASP A 187 -7.95 2.14 19.12
CA ASP A 187 -8.34 2.42 17.73
C ASP A 187 -8.62 1.13 16.94
N TRP A 188 -9.12 0.09 17.60
CA TRP A 188 -9.24 -1.26 17.03
C TRP A 188 -10.10 -1.32 15.75
N GLN A 189 -11.14 -0.50 15.62
CA GLN A 189 -12.03 -0.52 14.44
C GLN A 189 -11.27 -0.20 13.15
N ARG A 190 -10.33 0.74 13.22
CA ARG A 190 -9.47 1.09 12.09
C ARG A 190 -8.52 -0.07 11.77
N ARG A 191 -7.91 -0.66 12.82
CA ARG A 191 -6.95 -1.76 12.69
C ARG A 191 -7.60 -3.05 12.18
N ALA A 192 -8.87 -3.27 12.49
CA ALA A 192 -9.64 -4.42 12.00
C ALA A 192 -9.78 -4.38 10.48
N SER A 193 -9.99 -3.18 9.89
CA SER A 193 -9.97 -3.00 8.43
C SER A 193 -8.62 -3.39 7.83
N ASP A 194 -7.53 -2.95 8.46
CA ASP A 194 -6.17 -3.26 8.01
C ASP A 194 -5.86 -4.78 8.11
N VAL A 195 -6.35 -5.46 9.15
CA VAL A 195 -6.21 -6.91 9.32
C VAL A 195 -7.07 -7.70 8.32
N GLN A 196 -8.29 -7.24 8.05
CA GLN A 196 -9.22 -7.87 7.10
C GLN A 196 -8.65 -7.89 5.68
N GLU A 197 -8.12 -6.76 5.20
CA GLU A 197 -7.55 -6.68 3.85
C GLU A 197 -6.32 -7.61 3.67
N ILE A 198 -5.47 -7.75 4.70
CA ILE A 198 -4.35 -8.70 4.67
C ILE A 198 -4.84 -10.14 4.70
N ALA A 199 -5.84 -10.45 5.53
CA ALA A 199 -6.44 -11.78 5.56
C ALA A 199 -7.00 -12.14 4.19
N GLU A 200 -7.76 -11.25 3.55
CA GLU A 200 -8.26 -11.47 2.20
C GLU A 200 -7.15 -11.65 1.15
N ALA A 201 -6.04 -10.90 1.27
CA ALA A 201 -4.89 -11.07 0.38
C ALA A 201 -4.22 -12.43 0.57
N ALA A 202 -4.03 -12.87 1.82
CA ALA A 202 -3.48 -14.18 2.15
C ALA A 202 -4.41 -15.32 1.68
N GLY A 203 -5.73 -15.15 1.82
CA GLY A 203 -6.73 -16.14 1.43
C GLY A 203 -6.81 -16.41 -0.08
N ARG A 204 -6.27 -15.52 -0.92
CA ARG A 204 -6.17 -15.71 -2.38
C ARG A 204 -4.96 -16.53 -2.80
N GLN A 205 -4.04 -16.82 -1.89
CA GLN A 205 -2.82 -17.59 -2.18
C GLN A 205 -3.10 -19.09 -2.15
N SER A 206 -2.38 -19.84 -2.97
CA SER A 206 -2.43 -21.30 -2.96
C SER A 206 -1.70 -21.92 -1.78
N ASP A 207 -0.74 -21.19 -1.20
CA ASP A 207 0.06 -21.62 -0.05
C ASP A 207 0.35 -20.47 0.92
N LEU A 208 -0.11 -20.61 2.16
CA LEU A 208 0.11 -19.63 3.21
C LEU A 208 1.59 -19.58 3.65
N ARG A 209 2.37 -20.66 3.50
CA ARG A 209 3.81 -20.64 3.82
C ARG A 209 4.57 -19.73 2.87
N THR A 210 4.20 -19.72 1.59
CA THR A 210 4.76 -18.81 0.60
C THR A 210 4.44 -17.37 0.95
N PHE A 211 3.17 -17.06 1.28
CA PHE A 211 2.78 -15.72 1.74
C PHE A 211 3.57 -15.30 2.98
N VAL A 212 3.61 -16.12 4.02
CA VAL A 212 4.38 -15.83 5.25
C VAL A 212 5.88 -15.74 4.95
N GLY A 213 6.43 -16.55 4.06
CA GLY A 213 7.84 -16.53 3.66
C GLY A 213 8.20 -15.21 2.98
N GLU A 214 7.40 -14.77 2.00
CA GLU A 214 7.54 -13.45 1.36
C GLU A 214 7.47 -12.32 2.40
N GLN A 215 6.64 -12.46 3.44
CA GLN A 215 6.52 -11.47 4.52
C GLN A 215 7.55 -11.61 5.66
N ALA A 216 8.14 -12.79 5.85
CA ALA A 216 9.10 -13.11 6.93
C ALA A 216 10.56 -12.89 6.49
N ILE A 217 10.80 -12.63 5.21
CA ILE A 217 12.04 -12.06 4.69
C ILE A 217 12.14 -10.57 5.11
N ASP A 218 11.71 -10.18 6.33
CA ASP A 218 12.15 -8.91 6.91
C ASP A 218 12.16 -8.84 8.45
N PRO A 219 13.33 -9.04 9.09
CA PRO A 219 13.63 -8.47 10.38
C PRO A 219 14.32 -7.10 10.15
N VAL A 220 13.56 -6.00 10.28
CA VAL A 220 14.10 -4.65 10.55
C VAL A 220 15.03 -4.07 9.46
N THR A 221 15.15 -4.64 8.27
CA THR A 221 16.18 -4.17 7.32
C THR A 221 15.92 -4.37 5.82
N ARG A 222 14.69 -4.50 5.32
CA ARG A 222 14.43 -4.52 3.88
C ARG A 222 13.30 -3.57 3.47
N ALA A 223 13.73 -2.35 3.12
CA ALA A 223 13.16 -1.70 1.94
C ALA A 223 12.90 -2.78 0.87
N GLY A 224 11.68 -2.83 0.33
CA GLY A 224 11.16 -3.99 -0.41
C GLY A 224 12.12 -4.51 -1.47
N ASP A 225 11.95 -5.79 -1.85
CA ASP A 225 12.79 -6.66 -2.71
C ASP A 225 13.39 -6.08 -4.03
N TRP A 226 13.16 -4.80 -4.31
CA TRP A 226 13.62 -4.06 -5.48
C TRP A 226 14.63 -2.95 -5.14
N ALA A 227 14.76 -2.58 -3.86
CA ALA A 227 15.75 -1.60 -3.39
C ALA A 227 16.97 -2.34 -2.79
N ALA A 228 18.04 -2.46 -3.57
CA ALA A 228 19.36 -2.64 -2.97
C ALA A 228 19.57 -1.47 -1.97
N GLN A 229 20.18 -1.72 -0.81
CA GLN A 229 20.63 -0.63 0.05
C GLN A 229 21.69 0.15 -0.73
N PRO A 230 21.41 1.38 -1.18
CA PRO A 230 22.45 2.13 -1.84
C PRO A 230 23.40 2.62 -0.74
N HIS A 231 24.71 2.52 -0.98
CA HIS A 231 25.64 3.31 -0.19
C HIS A 231 25.26 4.80 -0.33
N LEU A 232 25.56 5.64 0.68
CA LEU A 232 25.25 7.08 0.67
C LEU A 232 25.76 7.85 -0.57
N ASP A 233 26.64 7.22 -1.36
CA ASP A 233 27.26 7.72 -2.57
C ASP A 233 26.56 7.28 -3.88
N GLU A 234 25.52 6.44 -3.81
CA GLU A 234 24.77 6.00 -4.99
C GLU A 234 23.70 7.03 -5.41
N ASP A 235 23.31 7.03 -6.69
CA ASP A 235 22.31 7.95 -7.23
C ASP A 235 21.01 7.18 -7.50
N TRP A 236 19.89 7.61 -6.90
CA TRP A 236 18.60 6.92 -6.99
C TRP A 236 17.41 7.87 -6.90
N VAL A 237 16.28 7.50 -7.50
CA VAL A 237 15.03 8.25 -7.39
C VAL A 237 14.31 7.90 -6.07
N THR A 238 13.78 8.90 -5.38
CA THR A 238 12.98 8.66 -4.16
C THR A 238 11.51 8.47 -4.51
N LEU A 239 10.93 7.31 -4.19
CA LEU A 239 9.47 7.10 -4.22
C LEU A 239 8.95 7.28 -2.80
N SER A 240 7.96 8.14 -2.56
CA SER A 240 7.44 8.31 -1.21
C SER A 240 5.95 8.58 -1.09
N THR A 241 5.34 8.13 0.02
CA THR A 241 4.04 8.70 0.40
C THR A 241 4.18 10.12 0.88
N ILE A 242 3.19 10.97 0.59
CA ILE A 242 3.18 12.38 1.02
C ILE A 242 3.38 12.54 2.53
N HIS A 243 2.86 11.60 3.33
CA HIS A 243 3.04 11.58 4.79
C HIS A 243 4.51 11.47 5.19
N SER A 244 5.25 10.59 4.51
CA SER A 244 6.64 10.29 4.81
C SER A 244 7.59 11.35 4.20
N ALA A 245 7.13 12.08 3.20
CA ALA A 245 7.85 13.20 2.59
C ALA A 245 7.80 14.51 3.43
N LYS A 246 7.07 14.53 4.55
CA LYS A 246 6.93 15.74 5.37
C LYS A 246 8.29 16.21 5.91
N GLY A 247 8.64 17.46 5.61
CA GLY A 247 9.92 18.05 6.04
C GLY A 247 11.09 17.78 5.08
N LEU A 248 10.88 16.97 4.04
CA LEU A 248 11.84 16.74 2.96
C LEU A 248 11.51 17.64 1.76
N GLU A 249 12.46 17.78 0.84
CA GLU A 249 12.30 18.58 -0.38
C GLU A 249 13.28 18.11 -1.45
N TRP A 250 12.89 18.27 -2.71
CA TRP A 250 13.64 17.83 -3.91
C TRP A 250 13.55 18.89 -5.00
N SER A 251 14.55 18.97 -5.88
CA SER A 251 14.50 19.86 -7.05
C SER A 251 13.33 19.54 -7.96
N HIS A 252 13.09 18.25 -8.25
CA HIS A 252 12.03 17.81 -9.16
C HIS A 252 11.07 16.85 -8.45
N VAL A 253 9.77 17.15 -8.49
CA VAL A 253 8.74 16.33 -7.86
C VAL A 253 7.64 15.94 -8.85
N HIS A 254 7.34 14.65 -8.88
CA HIS A 254 6.23 14.04 -9.61
C HIS A 254 5.15 13.62 -8.61
N LEU A 255 3.93 14.16 -8.70
CA LEU A 255 2.80 13.77 -7.86
C LEU A 255 1.85 12.84 -8.62
N LEU A 256 1.80 11.58 -8.22
CA LEU A 256 0.97 10.54 -8.86
C LEU A 256 -0.51 10.70 -8.53
N ARG A 257 -1.34 10.31 -9.50
CA ARG A 257 -2.76 10.01 -9.31
C ARG A 257 -3.51 11.11 -8.56
N ALA A 258 -3.33 12.35 -9.00
CA ALA A 258 -4.12 13.50 -8.56
C ALA A 258 -5.53 13.45 -9.18
N THR A 259 -6.28 12.42 -8.81
CA THR A 259 -7.65 12.12 -9.25
C THR A 259 -8.56 11.95 -8.05
N ASP A 260 -9.83 12.32 -8.16
CA ASP A 260 -10.83 12.00 -7.14
C ASP A 260 -10.90 10.48 -6.91
N GLY A 261 -10.97 10.07 -5.64
CA GLY A 261 -10.89 8.68 -5.19
C GLY A 261 -9.47 8.26 -4.76
N ALA A 262 -8.44 8.83 -5.38
CA ALA A 262 -7.04 8.64 -4.98
C ALA A 262 -6.52 9.82 -4.15
N MET A 263 -6.85 11.05 -4.53
CA MET A 263 -6.47 12.29 -3.87
C MET A 263 -7.53 13.36 -4.17
N PRO A 264 -8.50 13.60 -3.27
CA PRO A 264 -8.64 13.00 -1.94
C PRO A 264 -8.99 11.50 -1.98
N SER A 265 -8.55 10.76 -0.97
CA SER A 265 -8.97 9.36 -0.75
C SER A 265 -10.45 9.30 -0.36
N ASP A 266 -11.21 8.40 -0.99
CA ASP A 266 -12.64 8.20 -0.69
C ASP A 266 -12.92 7.87 0.78
N MET A 267 -11.99 7.16 1.44
CA MET A 267 -12.10 6.84 2.88
C MET A 267 -12.13 8.08 3.77
N ALA A 268 -11.44 9.14 3.36
CA ALA A 268 -11.36 10.40 4.10
C ALA A 268 -12.55 11.34 3.83
N LEU A 269 -13.40 11.04 2.84
CA LEU A 269 -14.53 11.89 2.44
C LEU A 269 -15.80 11.70 3.29
N THR A 270 -15.75 10.85 4.31
CA THR A 270 -16.85 10.62 5.26
C THR A 270 -17.13 11.82 6.18
N SER A 271 -16.23 12.81 6.22
CA SER A 271 -16.39 14.04 7.02
C SER A 271 -15.74 15.26 6.35
N HIS A 272 -16.24 16.46 6.68
CA HIS A 272 -15.61 17.71 6.26
C HIS A 272 -14.18 17.86 6.79
N ALA A 273 -13.92 17.40 8.01
CA ALA A 273 -12.59 17.42 8.61
C ALA A 273 -11.59 16.55 7.83
N GLY A 274 -12.03 15.36 7.37
CA GLY A 274 -11.21 14.48 6.55
C GLY A 274 -10.88 15.07 5.19
N LEU A 275 -11.83 15.76 4.54
CA LEU A 275 -11.57 16.49 3.29
C LEU A 275 -10.54 17.61 3.47
N GLU A 276 -10.64 18.38 4.56
CA GLU A 276 -9.67 19.43 4.87
C GLU A 276 -8.28 18.87 5.19
N GLU A 277 -8.19 17.70 5.80
CA GLU A 277 -6.91 17.01 6.01
C GLU A 277 -6.31 16.52 4.68
N GLU A 278 -7.10 15.94 3.78
CA GLU A 278 -6.63 15.56 2.45
C GLU A 278 -6.15 16.79 1.64
N ARG A 279 -6.79 17.94 1.82
CA ARG A 279 -6.33 19.21 1.23
C ARG A 279 -4.97 19.63 1.77
N ARG A 280 -4.74 19.46 3.09
CA ARG A 280 -3.43 19.73 3.72
C ARG A 280 -2.37 18.78 3.19
N LEU A 281 -2.69 17.50 3.02
CA LEU A 281 -1.78 16.52 2.44
C LEU A 281 -1.44 16.89 0.99
N PHE A 282 -2.43 17.24 0.17
CA PHE A 282 -2.19 17.71 -1.19
C PHE A 282 -1.22 18.91 -1.18
N TYR A 283 -1.48 19.91 -0.33
CA TYR A 283 -0.58 21.05 -0.16
C TYR A 283 0.84 20.66 0.28
N VAL A 284 1.00 19.71 1.21
CA VAL A 284 2.31 19.19 1.61
C VAL A 284 3.03 18.59 0.40
N GLY A 285 2.35 17.78 -0.41
CA GLY A 285 2.92 17.17 -1.62
C GLY A 285 3.42 18.21 -2.62
N LEU A 286 2.60 19.22 -2.93
CA LEU A 286 2.99 20.28 -3.88
C LEU A 286 4.20 21.10 -3.39
N THR A 287 4.29 21.33 -2.07
CA THR A 287 5.37 22.13 -1.46
C THR A 287 6.66 21.36 -1.20
N ARG A 288 6.77 20.10 -1.63
CA ARG A 288 8.04 19.37 -1.59
C ARG A 288 8.96 19.74 -2.77
N ALA A 289 8.43 20.37 -3.81
CA ALA A 289 9.16 20.74 -5.01
C ALA A 289 9.89 22.08 -4.83
N ARG A 290 11.18 22.12 -5.16
CA ARG A 290 11.96 23.38 -5.19
C ARG A 290 11.94 24.05 -6.55
N ASP A 291 12.15 23.29 -7.64
CA ASP A 291 12.36 23.82 -8.99
C ASP A 291 11.21 23.48 -9.95
N THR A 292 10.81 22.22 -10.05
CA THR A 292 9.70 21.80 -10.93
C THR A 292 8.73 20.84 -10.25
N LEU A 293 7.46 20.99 -10.58
CA LEU A 293 6.37 20.14 -10.08
C LEU A 293 5.53 19.65 -11.26
N SER A 294 5.42 18.33 -11.40
CA SER A 294 4.51 17.68 -12.35
C SER A 294 3.44 16.91 -11.59
N VAL A 295 2.17 17.20 -11.86
CA VAL A 295 1.00 16.57 -11.24
C VAL A 295 0.30 15.71 -12.26
N TYR A 296 0.13 14.43 -11.98
CA TYR A 296 -0.39 13.45 -12.94
C TYR A 296 -1.85 13.13 -12.65
N ALA A 297 -2.69 13.16 -13.67
CA ALA A 297 -4.10 12.86 -13.59
C ALA A 297 -4.50 11.86 -14.69
N PRO A 298 -4.36 10.55 -14.45
CA PRO A 298 -4.81 9.52 -15.39
C PRO A 298 -6.34 9.55 -15.55
N ALA A 299 -6.82 9.39 -16.78
CA ALA A 299 -8.25 9.40 -17.11
C ALA A 299 -8.96 8.11 -16.72
N THR A 300 -8.25 6.99 -16.67
CA THR A 300 -8.77 5.70 -16.25
C THR A 300 -7.88 5.07 -15.18
N LEU A 301 -8.53 4.43 -14.21
CA LEU A 301 -7.85 3.72 -13.12
C LEU A 301 -8.40 2.30 -13.00
N PRO A 302 -7.55 1.31 -12.70
CA PRO A 302 -8.01 -0.04 -12.41
C PRO A 302 -8.77 -0.06 -11.08
N THR A 303 -9.88 -0.80 -11.00
CA THR A 303 -10.64 -1.01 -9.75
C THR A 303 -9.82 -1.79 -8.73
N HIS A 304 -8.91 -2.65 -9.19
CA HIS A 304 -7.94 -3.36 -8.37
C HIS A 304 -6.56 -3.27 -9.01
N PRO A 305 -5.53 -2.73 -8.32
CA PRO A 305 -4.22 -2.46 -8.91
C PRO A 305 -3.42 -3.72 -9.31
N THR A 306 -3.85 -4.91 -8.88
CA THR A 306 -3.13 -6.19 -9.09
C THR A 306 -3.98 -7.27 -9.76
N ALA A 307 -5.25 -7.01 -10.06
CA ALA A 307 -6.11 -8.01 -10.68
C ALA A 307 -5.97 -7.96 -12.20
N PHE A 308 -5.58 -9.08 -12.81
CA PHE A 308 -5.51 -9.22 -14.27
C PHE A 308 -6.85 -8.93 -14.98
N THR A 309 -7.97 -9.13 -14.27
CA THR A 309 -9.33 -8.85 -14.73
C THR A 309 -9.91 -7.54 -14.17
N ALA A 310 -9.08 -6.65 -13.62
CA ALA A 310 -9.53 -5.39 -13.07
C ALA A 310 -10.34 -4.60 -14.10
N ARG A 311 -11.56 -4.21 -13.70
CA ARG A 311 -12.34 -3.27 -14.49
C ARG A 311 -11.67 -1.91 -14.40
N HIS A 312 -11.82 -1.09 -15.44
CA HIS A 312 -11.32 0.27 -15.43
C HIS A 312 -12.46 1.24 -15.15
N VAL A 313 -12.24 2.19 -14.25
CA VAL A 313 -13.17 3.27 -13.95
C VAL A 313 -12.63 4.59 -14.46
N GLN A 314 -13.51 5.42 -15.01
CA GLN A 314 -13.20 6.79 -15.39
C GLN A 314 -12.90 7.59 -14.13
N ALA A 315 -11.70 8.16 -14.08
CA ALA A 315 -11.20 8.95 -12.97
C ALA A 315 -11.30 10.44 -13.32
N LYS A 316 -11.94 11.21 -12.45
CA LYS A 316 -11.96 12.67 -12.57
C LYS A 316 -10.66 13.22 -11.97
N PRO A 317 -10.05 14.28 -12.56
CA PRO A 317 -8.98 15.00 -11.89
C PRO A 317 -9.39 15.42 -10.47
N SER A 318 -8.43 15.48 -9.57
CA SER A 318 -8.64 15.84 -8.17
C SER A 318 -9.42 17.13 -8.06
N ARG A 319 -10.45 17.17 -7.22
CA ARG A 319 -11.18 18.40 -6.88
C ARG A 319 -10.31 19.51 -6.28
N PHE A 320 -9.09 19.19 -5.84
CA PHE A 320 -8.13 20.20 -5.38
C PHE A 320 -7.49 20.98 -6.53
N LEU A 321 -7.55 20.47 -7.76
CA LEU A 321 -7.17 21.18 -8.98
C LEU A 321 -8.30 22.11 -9.43
N THR A 322 -8.55 23.15 -8.63
CA THR A 322 -9.56 24.18 -8.93
C THR A 322 -9.24 24.96 -10.20
N SER A 323 -10.22 25.65 -10.79
CA SER A 323 -9.99 26.52 -11.95
C SER A 323 -8.90 27.58 -11.71
N GLU A 324 -8.79 28.08 -10.47
CA GLU A 324 -7.73 29.01 -10.09
C GLU A 324 -6.35 28.33 -10.11
N ALA A 325 -6.24 27.14 -9.53
CA ALA A 325 -5.00 26.36 -9.56
C ALA A 325 -4.58 26.04 -11.00
N LEU A 326 -5.52 25.55 -11.82
CA LEU A 326 -5.30 25.21 -13.22
C LEU A 326 -4.83 26.41 -14.05
N SER A 327 -5.32 27.63 -13.78
CA SER A 327 -4.87 28.83 -14.49
C SER A 327 -3.40 29.20 -14.23
N ARG A 328 -2.81 28.66 -13.16
CA ARG A 328 -1.39 28.82 -12.79
C ARG A 328 -0.51 27.67 -13.29
N MET A 329 -1.10 26.64 -13.89
CA MET A 329 -0.41 25.45 -14.38
C MET A 329 -0.34 25.43 -15.91
N THR A 330 0.65 24.72 -16.44
CA THR A 330 0.69 24.35 -17.86
C THR A 330 0.07 22.96 -18.01
N VAL A 331 -0.86 22.78 -18.95
CA VAL A 331 -1.47 21.47 -19.22
C VAL A 331 -0.70 20.76 -20.31
N VAL A 332 -0.25 19.54 -20.04
CA VAL A 332 0.42 18.66 -20.99
C VAL A 332 -0.45 17.44 -21.20
N ASP A 333 -0.81 17.17 -22.45
CA ASP A 333 -1.56 15.97 -22.82
C ASP A 333 -0.56 14.90 -23.28
N ALA A 334 -0.38 13.87 -22.44
CA ALA A 334 0.53 12.77 -22.72
C ALA A 334 -0.19 11.57 -23.34
N ARG A 335 -1.53 11.64 -23.50
CA ARG A 335 -2.32 10.59 -24.15
C ARG A 335 -1.82 10.42 -25.57
N ILE A 336 -1.43 9.20 -25.92
CA ILE A 336 -1.15 8.85 -27.32
C ILE A 336 -2.37 9.26 -28.15
N ALA A 337 -2.18 10.12 -29.15
CA ALA A 337 -3.24 10.47 -30.09
C ALA A 337 -3.86 9.17 -30.61
N GLU A 338 -5.19 9.03 -30.48
CA GLU A 338 -5.90 7.88 -31.04
C GLU A 338 -5.37 7.65 -32.46
N PRO A 339 -4.97 6.42 -32.83
CA PRO A 339 -4.74 6.13 -34.24
C PRO A 339 -6.05 6.53 -34.91
N THR A 340 -5.97 7.54 -35.79
CA THR A 340 -7.13 8.02 -36.54
C THR A 340 -7.80 6.77 -37.08
N ARG A 341 -9.00 6.49 -36.58
CA ARG A 341 -9.79 5.35 -37.03
C ARG A 341 -9.99 5.61 -38.51
N LYS A 342 -9.15 5.00 -39.36
CA LYS A 342 -9.44 4.91 -40.78
C LYS A 342 -10.79 4.23 -40.80
N ASP A 343 -11.82 4.93 -41.27
CA ASP A 343 -13.10 4.34 -41.54
C ASP A 343 -12.85 3.14 -42.45
N ALA A 344 -12.76 1.96 -41.84
CA ALA A 344 -12.72 0.72 -42.59
C ALA A 344 -14.06 0.65 -43.31
N ALA A 345 -14.02 0.56 -44.64
CA ALA A 345 -15.20 0.29 -45.43
C ALA A 345 -15.97 -0.86 -44.75
N PRO A 346 -17.30 -0.73 -44.60
CA PRO A 346 -18.07 -1.70 -43.82
C PRO A 346 -17.80 -3.10 -44.36
N GLY A 347 -17.10 -3.90 -43.56
CA GLY A 347 -16.87 -5.31 -43.87
C GLY A 347 -18.20 -6.05 -43.95
N PRO A 348 -18.23 -7.23 -44.60
CA PRO A 348 -19.46 -8.03 -44.69
C PRO A 348 -20.00 -8.27 -43.28
N ARG A 349 -21.24 -7.83 -43.04
CA ARG A 349 -21.94 -8.09 -41.78
C ARG A 349 -22.18 -9.59 -41.69
N VAL A 350 -21.55 -10.25 -40.72
CA VAL A 350 -21.85 -11.64 -40.39
C VAL A 350 -23.26 -11.66 -39.77
N SER A 351 -24.21 -12.28 -40.46
CA SER A 351 -25.55 -12.52 -39.92
C SER A 351 -25.51 -13.81 -39.11
N LEU A 352 -25.61 -13.69 -37.79
CA LEU A 352 -25.80 -14.84 -36.90
C LEU A 352 -27.31 -15.02 -36.70
N GLY A 353 -27.86 -16.17 -37.14
CA GLY A 353 -29.30 -16.46 -37.07
C GLY A 353 -29.79 -16.60 -35.63
N GLU A 354 -29.02 -17.26 -34.77
CA GLU A 354 -29.29 -17.38 -33.33
C GLU A 354 -27.94 -17.35 -32.60
N LEU A 355 -27.81 -16.42 -31.65
CA LEU A 355 -26.57 -16.18 -30.89
C LEU A 355 -26.25 -17.36 -29.95
N ASP A 356 -27.27 -18.10 -29.55
CA ASP A 356 -27.20 -19.15 -28.53
C ASP A 356 -26.51 -20.43 -29.02
N ALA A 357 -26.46 -20.66 -30.34
CA ALA A 357 -25.81 -21.84 -30.92
C ALA A 357 -24.27 -21.80 -30.85
N LEU A 358 -23.67 -20.66 -30.47
CA LEU A 358 -22.23 -20.49 -30.30
C LEU A 358 -21.69 -21.00 -28.96
N PHE A 359 -22.57 -21.21 -27.97
CA PHE A 359 -22.21 -21.54 -26.60
C PHE A 359 -22.83 -22.85 -26.09
N ALA A 360 -23.34 -23.69 -27.00
CA ALA A 360 -23.89 -25.01 -26.70
C ALA A 360 -22.81 -26.11 -26.70
#